data_AF-A0A149ZSR9-F1
#
_entry.id   AF-A0A149ZSR9-F1
#
_cell.length_a   1.000
_cell.length_b   1.000
_cell.length_c   1.000
_cell.angle_alpha   90.00
_cell.angle_beta   90.00
_cell.angle_gamma   90.00
#
_symmetry.space_group_name_H-M   'P 1'
#
loop_
_entity.id
_entity.type
_entity.pdbx_description
1 polymer ?
#
loop_
_entity_poly.entity_id
_entity_poly.type
_entity_poly.pdbx_seq_one_letter_code
_entity_poly.pdbx_strand_id
1 'polypeptide(L)'
;MVVAIDNVVSTQNLSSDVHKMFERLVIDLDESFVEGFVIGCRPGAEFDIIKRLESTRLSAKTRYIGHVTFTDAKRLARLVSPTRADELADRAFSIINRECLSRTPMTMALLFDVLLRGEVTLATASDTALLDAYVSLLLGRGNPYDDARFSLDSKEREAILATLAERFVRERAGSISQSDTISTFEKLFDEVGWDDVPTEVLENLKSRHILSYSRGQVKFTQTSFLHLFAAKQATESNDFKEFLLANPLYYAPIIAHYAALTRNDIDVLQRVGQLVTVDIGVSSEVAPIFSESDHDRSILQSDDLEEFARTLDPTADKDASTAENQLSTQHSEDADDDEDKDYYYGKLVPVKERAPYPANNMDDAPPLMRSIAALSLVSNVLRDSELVRNVELKTSILHNTLVIWGRLVHILDTDERMREIARDLAEELAEEFEIKSSKREEFVFSLSSTVGLFIGSGAMASNLASRKLLKALDGCFENDEFLDNIGATVMGALLAYETGASDWPEKFVKTQSQHGGVLAVYMLMWKFAVRTYYSDRTLKHDAIQALEEFMCAREIRRHRLTQRSEIQAKRTELLTKMRRSRAIALAEASARQVISERSAQKSIGGRVE
;
A
#
# COMPACT_ATOMS: atom_id res chain seq x y z
N MET A 1 44.96 2.13 15.34
CA MET A 1 44.25 0.96 14.76
C MET A 1 42.88 0.87 15.39
N VAL A 2 41.81 0.74 14.60
CA VAL A 2 40.44 0.54 15.10
C VAL A 2 40.03 -0.91 14.85
N VAL A 3 39.56 -1.60 15.88
CA VAL A 3 39.14 -3.02 15.79
C VAL A 3 37.62 -3.08 15.74
N ALA A 4 37.07 -3.68 14.68
CA ALA A 4 35.63 -3.91 14.54
C ALA A 4 35.33 -5.41 14.67
N ILE A 5 34.40 -5.75 15.54
CA ILE A 5 34.02 -7.14 15.85
C ILE A 5 32.50 -7.20 15.76
N ASP A 6 31.96 -8.13 14.99
CA ASP A 6 30.51 -8.23 14.78
C ASP A 6 29.92 -9.50 15.42
N ASN A 7 28.60 -9.46 15.69
CA ASN A 7 27.79 -10.56 16.20
C ASN A 7 28.26 -11.16 17.55
N VAL A 8 28.71 -10.30 18.48
CA VAL A 8 29.00 -10.72 19.86
C VAL A 8 27.68 -11.03 20.58
N VAL A 9 27.61 -12.20 21.22
CA VAL A 9 26.38 -12.72 21.85
C VAL A 9 26.47 -12.59 23.37
N SER A 10 25.33 -12.33 24.03
CA SER A 10 25.24 -12.35 25.51
C SER A 10 25.65 -13.71 26.06
N THR A 11 26.48 -13.68 27.09
CA THR A 11 27.13 -14.83 27.72
C THR A 11 26.21 -15.61 28.68
N GLN A 12 24.96 -15.19 28.87
CA GLN A 12 24.08 -15.79 29.87
C GLN A 12 23.47 -17.15 29.45
N ASN A 13 23.55 -17.58 28.18
CA ASN A 13 22.90 -18.81 27.69
C ASN A 13 23.69 -19.61 26.63
N LEU A 14 25.02 -19.45 26.54
CA LEU A 14 25.85 -20.14 25.54
C LEU A 14 26.99 -20.94 26.18
N SER A 15 27.51 -21.92 25.43
CA SER A 15 28.53 -22.88 25.86
C SER A 15 29.76 -22.21 26.48
N SER A 16 30.44 -22.92 27.39
CA SER A 16 31.58 -22.42 28.16
C SER A 16 32.74 -21.86 27.33
N ASP A 17 32.81 -22.23 26.04
CA ASP A 17 33.92 -21.88 25.16
C ASP A 17 33.75 -20.51 24.50
N VAL A 18 32.51 -20.13 24.12
CA VAL A 18 32.21 -18.80 23.59
C VAL A 18 32.47 -17.73 24.66
N HIS A 19 32.15 -18.05 25.91
CA HIS A 19 32.44 -17.18 27.04
C HIS A 19 33.95 -16.94 27.20
N LYS A 20 34.78 -18.00 27.19
CA LYS A 20 36.24 -17.88 27.28
C LYS A 20 36.86 -17.10 26.13
N MET A 21 36.32 -17.24 24.91
CA MET A 21 36.76 -16.46 23.76
C MET A 21 36.50 -14.97 23.94
N PHE A 22 35.31 -14.60 24.44
CA PHE A 22 34.98 -13.21 24.72
C PHE A 22 35.84 -12.63 25.86
N GLU A 23 36.14 -13.41 26.90
CA GLU A 23 37.06 -12.98 27.96
C GLU A 23 38.46 -12.67 27.43
N ARG A 24 39.00 -13.55 26.58
CA ARG A 24 40.30 -13.31 25.94
C ARG A 24 40.27 -12.07 25.07
N LEU A 25 39.21 -11.87 24.30
CA LEU A 25 39.03 -10.67 23.50
C LEU A 25 39.07 -9.39 24.36
N VAL A 26 38.36 -9.37 25.49
CA VAL A 26 38.33 -8.20 26.38
C VAL A 26 39.71 -7.93 26.99
N ILE A 27 40.46 -8.98 27.35
CA ILE A 27 41.84 -8.87 27.83
C ILE A 27 42.76 -8.34 26.71
N ASP A 28 42.67 -8.92 25.51
CA ASP A 28 43.46 -8.51 24.35
C ASP A 28 43.18 -7.04 23.99
N LEU A 29 41.93 -6.58 24.10
CA LEU A 29 41.56 -5.18 23.86
C LEU A 29 42.11 -4.21 24.92
N ASP A 30 42.29 -4.67 26.17
CA ASP A 30 42.88 -3.88 27.26
C ASP A 30 44.42 -3.83 27.17
N GLU A 31 45.05 -4.93 26.73
CA GLU A 31 46.51 -5.05 26.59
C GLU A 31 47.04 -4.47 25.26
N SER A 32 46.19 -4.39 24.23
CA SER A 32 46.57 -3.88 22.91
C SER A 32 46.51 -2.35 22.84
N PHE A 33 47.48 -1.73 22.14
CA PHE A 33 47.45 -0.30 21.78
C PHE A 33 46.42 -0.03 20.66
N VAL A 34 45.14 -0.29 20.95
CA VAL A 34 44.03 0.01 20.03
C VAL A 34 43.58 1.45 20.24
N GLU A 35 43.43 2.22 19.16
CA GLU A 35 42.95 3.62 19.24
C GLU A 35 41.45 3.69 19.49
N GLY A 36 40.72 2.61 19.17
CA GLY A 36 39.30 2.48 19.41
C GLY A 36 38.77 1.12 18.97
N PHE A 37 37.57 0.77 19.43
CA PHE A 37 36.91 -0.48 19.06
C PHE A 37 35.44 -0.25 18.75
N VAL A 38 34.88 -1.13 17.90
CA VAL A 38 33.46 -1.19 17.58
C VAL A 38 33.01 -2.63 17.76
N ILE A 39 31.98 -2.85 18.57
CA ILE A 39 31.42 -4.19 18.83
C ILE A 39 29.97 -4.20 18.36
N GLY A 40 29.68 -4.99 17.33
CA GLY A 40 28.34 -5.35 16.91
C GLY A 40 27.78 -6.46 17.80
N CYS A 41 26.55 -6.27 18.28
CA CYS A 41 25.85 -7.25 19.11
C CYS A 41 24.35 -7.23 18.81
N ARG A 42 23.64 -8.30 19.20
CA ARG A 42 22.18 -8.36 19.07
C ARG A 42 21.50 -7.53 20.17
N PRO A 43 20.33 -6.93 19.91
CA PRO A 43 19.55 -6.25 20.94
C PRO A 43 19.29 -7.14 22.14
N GLY A 44 19.47 -6.59 23.34
CA GLY A 44 19.39 -7.29 24.62
C GLY A 44 20.74 -7.81 25.14
N ALA A 45 21.79 -7.87 24.31
CA ALA A 45 23.13 -8.26 24.75
C ALA A 45 24.00 -7.07 25.19
N GLU A 46 23.60 -5.83 24.87
CA GLU A 46 24.38 -4.62 25.11
C GLU A 46 24.77 -4.44 26.58
N PHE A 47 23.84 -4.68 27.51
CA PHE A 47 24.07 -4.45 28.94
C PHE A 47 25.16 -5.36 29.50
N ASP A 48 25.10 -6.65 29.14
CA ASP A 48 26.09 -7.63 29.59
C ASP A 48 27.48 -7.32 29.01
N ILE A 49 27.54 -6.97 27.72
CA ILE A 49 28.79 -6.62 27.03
C ILE A 49 29.41 -5.36 27.65
N ILE A 50 28.62 -4.31 27.86
CA ILE A 50 29.09 -3.05 28.46
C ILE A 50 29.61 -3.30 29.87
N LYS A 51 28.82 -3.99 30.70
CA LYS A 51 29.24 -4.32 32.08
C LYS A 51 30.56 -5.10 32.10
N ARG A 52 30.81 -5.92 31.08
CA ARG A 52 32.06 -6.67 30.99
C ARG A 52 33.24 -5.81 30.55
N LEU A 53 33.05 -4.94 29.57
CA LEU A 53 34.06 -3.98 29.15
C LEU A 53 34.41 -2.99 30.27
N GLU A 54 33.42 -2.55 31.05
CA GLU A 54 33.62 -1.68 32.22
C GLU A 54 34.30 -2.40 33.39
N SER A 55 34.29 -3.75 33.40
CA SER A 55 35.08 -4.51 34.37
C SER A 55 36.58 -4.51 34.05
N THR A 56 36.95 -4.12 32.83
CA THR A 56 38.30 -3.67 32.46
C THR A 56 38.32 -2.14 32.35
N ARG A 57 39.47 -1.53 32.01
CA ARG A 57 39.55 -0.05 31.91
C ARG A 57 38.95 0.49 30.60
N LEU A 58 38.12 -0.30 29.91
CA LEU A 58 37.51 0.04 28.64
C LEU A 58 36.15 0.70 28.86
N SER A 59 35.89 1.78 28.13
CA SER A 59 34.60 2.46 28.12
C SER A 59 33.96 2.35 26.75
N ALA A 60 32.67 2.00 26.71
CA ALA A 60 31.92 1.87 25.48
C ALA A 60 30.64 2.72 25.55
N LYS A 61 30.18 3.20 24.38
CA LYS A 61 28.88 3.88 24.26
C LYS A 61 27.99 3.07 23.34
N THR A 62 26.77 2.79 23.78
CA THR A 62 25.78 2.12 22.94
C THR A 62 25.34 3.04 21.82
N ARG A 63 25.25 2.48 20.61
CA ARG A 63 24.65 3.10 19.43
C ARG A 63 23.77 2.05 18.77
N TYR A 64 22.56 2.44 18.41
CA TYR A 64 21.63 1.59 17.70
C TYR A 64 21.67 1.93 16.21
N ILE A 65 21.73 0.90 15.37
CA ILE A 65 21.57 1.06 13.93
C ILE A 65 20.06 1.21 13.68
N GLY A 66 19.67 2.32 13.06
CA GLY A 66 18.27 2.60 12.72
C GLY A 66 17.76 1.70 11.60
N HIS A 67 16.47 1.81 11.32
CA HIS A 67 15.86 1.19 10.15
C HIS A 67 16.31 1.88 8.87
N VAL A 68 16.32 1.14 7.76
CA VAL A 68 16.56 1.71 6.43
C VAL A 68 15.45 2.71 6.10
N THR A 69 15.83 3.95 5.78
CA THR A 69 14.89 4.99 5.34
C THR A 69 14.60 4.88 3.83
N PHE A 70 13.60 5.62 3.34
CA PHE A 70 13.33 5.72 1.92
C PHE A 70 14.53 6.28 1.16
N THR A 71 15.16 7.34 1.71
CA THR A 71 16.40 7.90 1.18
C THR A 71 17.52 6.86 1.07
N ASP A 72 17.70 6.03 2.10
CA ASP A 72 18.69 4.95 2.08
C ASP A 72 18.35 3.89 1.02
N ALA A 73 17.08 3.50 0.90
CA ALA A 73 16.65 2.53 -0.10
C ALA A 73 16.81 3.06 -1.52
N LYS A 74 16.52 4.33 -1.79
CA LYS A 74 16.78 4.99 -3.07
C LYS A 74 18.27 5.02 -3.39
N ARG A 75 19.13 5.29 -2.40
CA ARG A 75 20.60 5.19 -2.56
C ARG A 75 21.04 3.76 -2.89
N LEU A 76 20.51 2.75 -2.19
CA LEU A 76 20.78 1.34 -2.48
C LEU A 76 20.27 0.94 -3.88
N ALA A 77 19.07 1.37 -4.25
CA ALA A 77 18.46 1.11 -5.55
C ALA A 77 19.29 1.72 -6.68
N ARG A 78 19.83 2.94 -6.51
CA ARG A 78 20.72 3.58 -7.48
C ARG A 78 21.97 2.78 -7.78
N LEU A 79 22.47 1.96 -6.84
CA LEU A 79 23.64 1.11 -7.08
C LEU A 79 23.35 -0.02 -8.07
N VAL A 80 22.09 -0.47 -8.15
CA VAL A 80 21.70 -1.62 -8.97
C VAL A 80 20.95 -1.19 -10.24
N SER A 81 20.11 -0.15 -10.16
CA SER A 81 19.35 0.41 -11.28
C SER A 81 19.27 1.94 -11.17
N PRO A 82 20.28 2.68 -11.68
CA PRO A 82 20.35 4.14 -11.56
C PRO A 82 19.15 4.89 -12.16
N THR A 83 18.55 4.36 -13.24
CA THR A 83 17.48 5.01 -13.99
C THR A 83 16.08 4.79 -13.42
N ARG A 84 15.89 3.80 -12.53
CA ARG A 84 14.59 3.43 -11.95
C ARG A 84 14.61 3.37 -10.43
N ALA A 85 15.56 4.06 -9.80
CA ALA A 85 15.78 3.94 -8.36
C ALA A 85 14.55 4.32 -7.52
N ASP A 86 13.82 5.37 -7.92
CA ASP A 86 12.63 5.85 -7.21
C ASP A 86 11.49 4.83 -7.28
N GLU A 87 11.16 4.37 -8.48
CA GLU A 87 10.13 3.33 -8.70
C GLU A 87 10.44 2.04 -7.94
N LEU A 88 11.71 1.64 -7.93
CA LEU A 88 12.18 0.43 -7.24
C LEU A 88 12.06 0.58 -5.71
N ALA A 89 12.47 1.74 -5.16
CA ALA A 89 12.39 2.03 -3.74
C ALA A 89 10.92 2.14 -3.27
N ASP A 90 10.07 2.84 -4.02
CA ASP A 90 8.64 2.97 -3.72
C ASP A 90 7.95 1.60 -3.70
N ARG A 91 8.24 0.74 -4.68
CA ARG A 91 7.68 -0.62 -4.71
C ARG A 91 8.17 -1.47 -3.54
N ALA A 92 9.46 -1.43 -3.22
CA ALA A 92 10.00 -2.18 -2.08
C ALA A 92 9.37 -1.73 -0.75
N PHE A 93 9.22 -0.42 -0.53
CA PHE A 93 8.56 0.11 0.66
C PHE A 93 7.07 -0.23 0.72
N SER A 94 6.37 -0.22 -0.41
CA SER A 94 4.98 -0.66 -0.48
C SER A 94 4.82 -2.10 0.03
N ILE A 95 5.67 -3.03 -0.43
CA ILE A 95 5.66 -4.43 0.00
C ILE A 95 6.00 -4.53 1.49
N ILE A 96 7.07 -3.88 1.93
CA ILE A 96 7.52 -3.89 3.33
C ILE A 96 6.41 -3.44 4.27
N ASN A 97 5.69 -2.38 3.93
CA ASN A 97 4.64 -1.85 4.78
C ASN A 97 3.38 -2.72 4.77
N ARG A 98 3.01 -3.25 3.60
CA ARG A 98 1.81 -4.09 3.48
C ARG A 98 1.99 -5.44 4.17
N GLU A 99 3.14 -6.06 3.98
CA GLU A 99 3.49 -7.38 4.55
C GLU A 99 4.21 -7.28 5.90
N CYS A 100 4.39 -6.07 6.43
CA CYS A 100 5.08 -5.78 7.69
C CYS A 100 6.49 -6.40 7.77
N LEU A 101 7.23 -6.40 6.66
CA LEU A 101 8.59 -6.93 6.61
C LEU A 101 9.55 -6.03 7.39
N SER A 102 10.65 -6.61 7.87
CA SER A 102 11.70 -5.85 8.54
C SER A 102 12.43 -4.88 7.60
N ARG A 103 12.56 -3.62 7.99
CA ARG A 103 13.31 -2.60 7.23
C ARG A 103 14.82 -2.72 7.45
N THR A 104 15.43 -3.72 6.82
CA THR A 104 16.87 -4.00 6.86
C THR A 104 17.49 -3.91 5.46
N PRO A 105 18.80 -3.60 5.35
CA PRO A 105 19.47 -3.57 4.05
C PRO A 105 19.35 -4.90 3.29
N MET A 106 19.38 -6.02 4.03
CA MET A 106 19.19 -7.36 3.47
C MET A 106 17.79 -7.53 2.84
N THR A 107 16.74 -7.08 3.54
CA THR A 107 15.37 -7.15 3.01
C THR A 107 15.24 -6.31 1.74
N MET A 108 15.80 -5.09 1.74
CA MET A 108 15.81 -4.23 0.55
C MET A 108 16.55 -4.89 -0.62
N ALA A 109 17.75 -5.41 -0.39
CA ALA A 109 18.55 -6.05 -1.43
C ALA A 109 17.83 -7.25 -2.07
N LEU A 110 17.17 -8.09 -1.26
CA LEU A 110 16.39 -9.22 -1.75
C LEU A 110 15.15 -8.78 -2.53
N LEU A 111 14.42 -7.77 -2.05
CA LEU A 111 13.27 -7.22 -2.79
C LEU A 111 13.71 -6.60 -4.12
N PHE A 112 14.83 -5.90 -4.15
CA PHE A 112 15.40 -5.37 -5.38
C PHE A 112 15.77 -6.49 -6.35
N ASP A 113 16.38 -7.58 -5.88
CA ASP A 113 16.67 -8.75 -6.71
C ASP A 113 15.38 -9.39 -7.29
N VAL A 114 14.31 -9.52 -6.48
CA VAL A 114 13.00 -10.00 -6.96
C VAL A 114 12.42 -9.06 -8.03
N LEU A 115 12.41 -7.75 -7.77
CA LEU A 115 11.83 -6.74 -8.65
C LEU A 115 12.60 -6.63 -9.98
N LEU A 116 13.93 -6.74 -9.94
CA LEU A 116 14.79 -6.68 -11.12
C LEU A 116 14.74 -7.96 -11.96
N ARG A 117 14.67 -9.15 -11.33
CA ARG A 117 14.49 -10.42 -12.06
C ARG A 117 13.11 -10.51 -12.72
N GLY A 118 12.13 -9.77 -12.19
CA GLY A 118 10.74 -9.78 -12.65
C GLY A 118 10.39 -8.79 -13.76
N GLU A 119 11.38 -8.20 -14.45
CA GLU A 119 11.28 -7.00 -15.31
C GLU A 119 10.22 -7.01 -16.43
N VAL A 120 9.48 -8.10 -16.66
CA VAL A 120 8.38 -8.14 -17.65
C VAL A 120 7.05 -8.68 -17.08
N THR A 121 7.04 -9.35 -15.91
CA THR A 121 5.84 -10.04 -15.40
C THR A 121 5.34 -9.56 -14.04
N LEU A 122 6.18 -8.90 -13.22
CA LEU A 122 5.81 -8.53 -11.85
C LEU A 122 5.23 -7.12 -11.68
N ALA A 123 5.26 -6.25 -12.70
CA ALA A 123 4.59 -4.94 -12.64
C ALA A 123 3.05 -5.06 -12.48
N THR A 124 2.51 -6.28 -12.58
CA THR A 124 1.09 -6.62 -12.36
C THR A 124 0.89 -7.75 -11.34
N ALA A 125 1.95 -8.17 -10.66
CA ALA A 125 1.88 -9.26 -9.70
C ALA A 125 1.30 -8.77 -8.38
N SER A 126 0.37 -9.55 -7.83
CA SER A 126 -0.16 -9.36 -6.48
C SER A 126 0.97 -9.35 -5.44
N ASP A 127 0.82 -8.62 -4.35
CA ASP A 127 1.83 -8.57 -3.27
C ASP A 127 2.18 -9.96 -2.72
N THR A 128 1.22 -10.89 -2.72
CA THR A 128 1.47 -12.30 -2.35
C THR A 128 2.50 -12.98 -3.24
N ALA A 129 2.50 -12.70 -4.54
CA ALA A 129 3.45 -13.29 -5.48
C ALA A 129 4.87 -12.69 -5.28
N LEU A 130 4.95 -11.42 -4.88
CA LEU A 130 6.22 -10.78 -4.53
C LEU A 130 6.76 -11.33 -3.20
N LEU A 131 5.90 -11.49 -2.20
CA LEU A 131 6.25 -12.15 -0.93
C LEU A 131 6.70 -13.59 -1.17
N ASP A 132 6.00 -14.35 -1.99
CA ASP A 132 6.34 -15.73 -2.33
C ASP A 132 7.70 -15.83 -3.05
N ALA A 133 7.97 -14.93 -4.00
CA ALA A 133 9.28 -14.84 -4.65
C ALA A 133 10.39 -14.48 -3.66
N TYR A 134 10.14 -13.54 -2.75
CA TYR A 134 11.08 -13.16 -1.69
C TYR A 134 11.38 -14.33 -0.74
N VAL A 135 10.35 -15.02 -0.25
CA VAL A 135 10.50 -16.20 0.63
C VAL A 135 11.19 -17.34 -0.10
N SER A 136 10.89 -17.55 -1.39
CA SER A 136 11.58 -18.54 -2.23
C SER A 136 13.08 -18.30 -2.30
N LEU A 137 13.53 -17.05 -2.41
CA LEU A 137 14.96 -16.71 -2.39
C LEU A 137 15.59 -17.05 -1.03
N LEU A 138 14.90 -16.75 0.09
CA LEU A 138 15.37 -17.13 1.44
C LEU A 138 15.50 -18.66 1.60
N LEU A 139 14.59 -19.42 0.97
CA LEU A 139 14.63 -20.88 0.94
C LEU A 139 15.73 -21.47 0.05
N GLY A 140 16.48 -20.64 -0.66
CA GLY A 140 17.61 -21.07 -1.50
C GLY A 140 17.23 -21.31 -2.96
N ARG A 141 16.07 -20.85 -3.43
CA ARG A 141 15.70 -20.99 -4.85
C ARG A 141 16.72 -20.27 -5.74
N GLY A 142 17.42 -21.04 -6.58
CA GLY A 142 18.47 -20.53 -7.45
C GLY A 142 19.84 -20.40 -6.80
N ASN A 143 20.05 -20.97 -5.61
CA ASN A 143 21.36 -21.09 -4.99
C ASN A 143 22.17 -22.20 -5.70
N PRO A 144 23.29 -21.87 -6.39
CA PRO A 144 24.10 -22.87 -7.09
C PRO A 144 24.83 -23.83 -6.15
N TYR A 145 24.87 -23.54 -4.85
CA TYR A 145 25.54 -24.37 -3.84
C TYR A 145 24.58 -25.32 -3.10
N ASP A 146 23.26 -25.20 -3.30
CA ASP A 146 22.28 -26.16 -2.78
C ASP A 146 22.05 -27.26 -3.83
N ASP A 147 22.60 -28.46 -3.60
CA ASP A 147 22.32 -29.66 -4.43
C ASP A 147 21.18 -30.47 -3.80
N ALA A 148 20.01 -30.39 -4.42
CA ALA A 148 18.77 -31.05 -4.02
C ALA A 148 18.86 -32.58 -3.85
N ARG A 149 19.92 -33.23 -4.35
CA ARG A 149 20.11 -34.68 -4.17
C ARG A 149 20.71 -35.05 -2.81
N PHE A 150 21.36 -34.09 -2.17
CA PHE A 150 22.11 -34.30 -0.93
C PHE A 150 21.61 -33.42 0.21
N SER A 151 20.73 -32.47 -0.07
CA SER A 151 20.07 -31.62 0.91
C SER A 151 18.65 -31.31 0.45
N LEU A 152 17.80 -30.94 1.41
CA LEU A 152 16.44 -30.48 1.11
C LEU A 152 16.49 -29.36 0.06
N ASP A 153 15.56 -29.38 -0.90
CA ASP A 153 15.40 -28.34 -1.90
C ASP A 153 14.49 -27.20 -1.37
N SER A 154 14.21 -26.18 -2.20
CA SER A 154 13.33 -25.08 -1.76
C SER A 154 11.88 -25.51 -1.54
N LYS A 155 11.39 -26.50 -2.30
CA LYS A 155 10.01 -27.00 -2.23
C LYS A 155 9.79 -27.92 -1.04
N GLU A 156 10.76 -28.75 -0.73
CA GLU A 156 10.74 -29.63 0.44
C GLU A 156 10.75 -28.79 1.72
N ARG A 157 11.60 -27.76 1.80
CA ARG A 157 11.56 -26.79 2.90
C ARG A 157 10.22 -26.07 3.00
N GLU A 158 9.62 -25.72 1.86
CA GLU A 158 8.30 -25.10 1.80
C GLU A 158 7.21 -26.04 2.35
N ALA A 159 7.23 -27.32 2.00
CA ALA A 159 6.28 -28.31 2.53
C ALA A 159 6.41 -28.47 4.06
N ILE A 160 7.63 -28.47 4.57
CA ILE A 160 7.92 -28.50 6.02
C ILE A 160 7.30 -27.28 6.71
N LEU A 161 7.51 -26.10 6.16
CA LEU A 161 6.99 -24.84 6.72
C LEU A 161 5.46 -24.73 6.59
N ALA A 162 4.88 -25.23 5.51
CA ALA A 162 3.43 -25.29 5.28
C ALA A 162 2.74 -26.19 6.33
N THR A 163 3.31 -27.37 6.58
CA THR A 163 2.83 -28.31 7.61
C THR A 163 2.94 -27.70 9.01
N LEU A 164 4.06 -27.03 9.30
CA LEU A 164 4.25 -26.31 10.56
C LEU A 164 3.23 -25.16 10.71
N ALA A 165 2.98 -24.40 9.64
CA ALA A 165 2.03 -23.30 9.64
C ALA A 165 0.60 -23.77 9.93
N GLU A 166 0.16 -24.89 9.35
CA GLU A 166 -1.14 -25.50 9.69
C GLU A 166 -1.26 -25.81 11.19
N ARG A 167 -0.20 -26.35 11.82
CA ARG A 167 -0.20 -26.60 13.26
C ARG A 167 -0.39 -25.31 14.07
N PHE A 168 0.38 -24.27 13.75
CA PHE A 168 0.25 -22.95 14.40
C PHE A 168 -1.18 -22.40 14.29
N VAL A 169 -1.80 -22.55 13.12
CA VAL A 169 -3.13 -22.02 12.80
C VAL A 169 -4.25 -22.79 13.49
N ARG A 170 -4.16 -24.12 13.53
CA ARG A 170 -5.11 -24.97 14.25
C ARG A 170 -5.04 -24.76 15.76
N GLU A 171 -3.84 -24.60 16.31
CA GLU A 171 -3.62 -24.33 17.75
C GLU A 171 -3.86 -22.85 18.12
N ARG A 172 -4.00 -21.96 17.13
CA ARG A 172 -4.09 -20.49 17.32
C ARG A 172 -2.91 -19.93 18.14
N ALA A 173 -1.74 -20.54 17.96
CA ALA A 173 -0.54 -20.23 18.72
C ALA A 173 0.42 -19.39 17.88
N GLY A 174 0.90 -18.27 18.42
CA GLY A 174 1.92 -17.43 17.76
C GLY A 174 3.35 -17.96 17.91
N SER A 175 3.55 -18.92 18.81
CA SER A 175 4.78 -19.67 19.02
C SER A 175 4.44 -21.03 19.61
N ILE A 176 5.21 -22.05 19.27
CA ILE A 176 5.09 -23.40 19.84
C ILE A 176 6.43 -23.85 20.41
N SER A 177 6.42 -24.89 21.25
CA SER A 177 7.66 -25.38 21.84
C SER A 177 8.61 -25.97 20.79
N GLN A 178 9.92 -25.93 21.04
CA GLN A 178 10.89 -26.58 20.17
C GLN A 178 10.63 -28.08 20.02
N SER A 179 10.24 -28.76 21.11
CA SER A 179 9.86 -30.18 21.08
C SER A 179 8.66 -30.44 20.18
N ASP A 180 7.64 -29.58 20.23
CA ASP A 180 6.48 -29.68 19.35
C ASP A 180 6.86 -29.46 17.89
N THR A 181 7.74 -28.49 17.63
CA THR A 181 8.24 -28.22 16.28
C THR A 181 8.96 -29.44 15.71
N ILE A 182 9.88 -30.03 16.48
CA ILE A 182 10.62 -31.24 16.10
C ILE A 182 9.67 -32.40 15.83
N SER A 183 8.71 -32.65 16.73
CA SER A 183 7.71 -33.70 16.56
C SER A 183 6.84 -33.51 15.30
N THR A 184 6.58 -32.27 14.90
CA THR A 184 5.86 -31.96 13.65
C THR A 184 6.68 -32.37 12.43
N PHE A 185 7.99 -32.10 12.45
CA PHE A 185 8.90 -32.47 11.37
C PHE A 185 9.08 -33.98 11.28
N GLU A 186 9.27 -34.66 12.42
CA GLU A 186 9.36 -36.12 12.49
C GLU A 186 8.14 -36.78 11.85
N LYS A 187 6.93 -36.31 12.21
CA LYS A 187 5.70 -36.83 11.65
C LYS A 187 5.63 -36.68 10.12
N LEU A 188 6.01 -35.51 9.60
CA LEU A 188 6.04 -35.29 8.14
C LEU A 188 7.08 -36.19 7.45
N PHE A 189 8.26 -36.34 8.04
CA PHE A 189 9.34 -37.15 7.49
C PHE A 189 8.97 -38.63 7.47
N ASP A 190 8.30 -39.12 8.51
CA ASP A 190 7.76 -40.48 8.57
C ASP A 190 6.66 -40.70 7.52
N GLU A 191 5.79 -39.71 7.27
CA GLU A 191 4.71 -39.79 6.28
C GLU A 191 5.22 -39.81 4.84
N VAL A 192 6.27 -39.04 4.54
CA VAL A 192 6.83 -38.92 3.18
C VAL A 192 7.99 -39.89 2.94
N GLY A 193 8.63 -40.38 3.99
CA GLY A 193 9.79 -41.29 3.93
C GLY A 193 11.12 -40.56 3.72
N TRP A 194 11.34 -39.44 4.42
CA TRP A 194 12.61 -38.71 4.39
C TRP A 194 13.52 -39.11 5.57
N ASP A 195 14.82 -39.22 5.32
CA ASP A 195 15.84 -39.60 6.31
C ASP A 195 16.54 -38.37 6.95
N ASP A 196 16.04 -37.16 6.69
CA ASP A 196 16.60 -35.90 7.19
C ASP A 196 16.44 -35.77 8.72
N VAL A 197 17.41 -35.09 9.36
CA VAL A 197 17.42 -34.91 10.82
C VAL A 197 16.61 -33.65 11.20
N PRO A 198 15.48 -33.78 11.92
CA PRO A 198 14.59 -32.66 12.26
C PRO A 198 15.26 -31.47 12.94
N THR A 199 16.23 -31.74 13.83
CA THR A 199 16.97 -30.69 14.54
C THR A 199 17.88 -29.88 13.62
N GLU A 200 18.51 -30.53 12.63
CA GLU A 200 19.36 -29.84 11.66
C GLU A 200 18.52 -28.98 10.71
N VAL A 201 17.35 -29.50 10.30
CA VAL A 201 16.37 -28.76 9.52
C VAL A 201 15.91 -27.51 10.27
N LEU A 202 15.59 -27.62 11.56
CA LEU A 202 15.19 -26.47 12.36
C LEU A 202 16.29 -25.40 12.43
N GLU A 203 17.55 -25.79 12.63
CA GLU A 203 18.67 -24.84 12.62
C GLU A 203 18.90 -24.21 11.25
N ASN A 204 18.66 -24.95 10.15
CA ASN A 204 18.70 -24.41 8.79
C ASN A 204 17.62 -23.33 8.58
N LEU A 205 16.39 -23.58 9.02
CA LEU A 205 15.29 -22.63 8.90
C LEU A 205 15.49 -21.38 9.77
N LYS A 206 16.17 -21.53 10.93
CA LYS A 206 16.58 -20.41 11.79
C LYS A 206 17.70 -19.58 11.17
N SER A 207 18.71 -20.21 10.58
CA SER A 207 19.83 -19.49 9.95
C SER A 207 19.40 -18.73 8.70
N ARG A 208 18.35 -19.19 8.01
CA ARG A 208 17.67 -18.48 6.90
C ARG A 208 16.72 -17.38 7.35
N HIS A 209 16.62 -17.09 8.65
CA HIS A 209 15.75 -16.07 9.24
C HIS A 209 14.25 -16.26 9.00
N ILE A 210 13.79 -17.47 8.66
CA ILE A 210 12.36 -17.77 8.47
C ILE A 210 11.70 -18.06 9.81
N LEU A 211 12.38 -18.84 10.64
CA LEU A 211 11.97 -19.14 12.00
C LEU A 211 12.90 -18.41 12.99
N SER A 212 12.32 -17.98 14.10
CA SER A 212 13.04 -17.39 15.23
C SER A 212 12.82 -18.24 16.48
N TYR A 213 13.83 -18.25 17.35
CA TYR A 213 13.82 -19.02 18.59
C TYR A 213 14.07 -18.10 19.77
N SER A 214 13.21 -18.18 20.78
CA SER A 214 13.37 -17.45 22.04
C SER A 214 12.82 -18.28 23.19
N ARG A 215 13.62 -18.50 24.24
CA ARG A 215 13.21 -19.16 25.49
C ARG A 215 12.50 -20.51 25.29
N GLY A 216 13.00 -21.38 24.41
CA GLY A 216 12.40 -22.71 24.16
C GLY A 216 11.21 -22.70 23.20
N GLN A 217 10.81 -21.52 22.71
CA GLN A 217 9.69 -21.34 21.79
C GLN A 217 10.21 -21.00 20.39
N VAL A 218 9.61 -21.64 19.39
CA VAL A 218 9.82 -21.38 17.97
C VAL A 218 8.63 -20.59 17.46
N LYS A 219 8.90 -19.55 16.67
CA LYS A 219 7.87 -18.80 15.93
C LYS A 219 8.36 -18.44 14.55
N PHE A 220 7.45 -18.16 13.63
CA PHE A 220 7.83 -17.47 12.39
C PHE A 220 8.42 -16.10 12.72
N THR A 221 9.48 -15.72 12.03
CA THR A 221 10.14 -14.41 12.24
C THR A 221 9.20 -13.25 11.90
N GLN A 222 8.31 -13.47 10.93
CA GLN A 222 7.29 -12.53 10.52
C GLN A 222 5.94 -13.24 10.35
N THR A 223 4.88 -12.57 10.76
CA THR A 223 3.51 -13.08 10.66
C THR A 223 3.07 -13.34 9.21
N SER A 224 3.52 -12.52 8.24
CA SER A 224 3.22 -12.72 6.81
C SER A 224 3.77 -14.05 6.28
N PHE A 225 4.90 -14.55 6.80
CA PHE A 225 5.42 -15.87 6.44
C PHE A 225 4.48 -16.98 6.92
N LEU A 226 4.02 -16.90 8.17
CA LEU A 226 3.04 -17.85 8.70
C LEU A 226 1.77 -17.87 7.84
N HIS A 227 1.25 -16.69 7.49
CA HIS A 227 0.04 -16.59 6.68
C HIS A 227 0.23 -17.13 5.26
N LEU A 228 1.37 -16.86 4.63
CA LEU A 228 1.71 -17.40 3.31
C LEU A 228 1.83 -18.93 3.31
N PHE A 229 2.57 -19.50 4.26
CA PHE A 229 2.75 -20.96 4.34
C PHE A 229 1.45 -21.68 4.71
N ALA A 230 0.62 -21.09 5.56
CA ALA A 230 -0.72 -21.61 5.82
C ALA A 230 -1.59 -21.58 4.55
N ALA A 231 -1.50 -20.52 3.74
CA ALA A 231 -2.23 -20.44 2.47
C ALA A 231 -1.78 -21.53 1.48
N LYS A 232 -0.47 -21.81 1.41
CA LYS A 232 0.09 -22.92 0.62
C LYS A 232 -0.41 -24.29 1.12
N GLN A 233 -0.46 -24.48 2.43
CA GLN A 233 -1.01 -25.74 2.98
C GLN A 233 -2.49 -25.92 2.62
N ALA A 234 -3.26 -24.84 2.57
CA ALA A 234 -4.67 -24.88 2.16
C ALA A 234 -4.87 -25.21 0.67
N THR A 235 -3.86 -25.06 -0.19
CA THR A 235 -3.94 -25.51 -1.60
C THR A 235 -3.83 -27.02 -1.72
N GLU A 236 -3.09 -27.67 -0.82
CA GLU A 236 -2.88 -29.12 -0.81
C GLU A 236 -3.94 -29.84 0.04
N SER A 237 -4.41 -29.22 1.15
CA SER A 237 -5.34 -29.83 2.11
C SER A 237 -6.72 -29.16 2.08
N ASN A 238 -7.69 -29.86 1.48
CA ASN A 238 -9.09 -29.41 1.48
C ASN A 238 -9.69 -29.35 2.90
N ASP A 239 -9.30 -30.24 3.82
CA ASP A 239 -9.76 -30.20 5.21
C ASP A 239 -9.30 -28.91 5.90
N PHE A 240 -8.03 -28.54 5.70
CA PHE A 240 -7.51 -27.30 6.26
C PHE A 240 -8.16 -26.07 5.61
N LYS A 241 -8.43 -26.10 4.30
CA LYS A 241 -9.19 -25.05 3.61
C LYS A 241 -10.58 -24.85 4.23
N GLU A 242 -11.34 -25.93 4.44
CA GLU A 242 -12.66 -25.87 5.09
C GLU A 242 -12.56 -25.32 6.52
N PHE A 243 -11.53 -25.69 7.27
CA PHE A 243 -11.26 -25.13 8.60
C PHE A 243 -11.07 -23.60 8.57
N LEU A 244 -10.33 -23.07 7.59
CA LEU A 244 -10.14 -21.63 7.42
C LEU A 244 -11.45 -20.91 7.04
N LEU A 245 -12.20 -21.49 6.10
CA LEU A 245 -13.47 -20.94 5.62
C LEU A 245 -14.60 -20.98 6.65
N ALA A 246 -14.46 -21.77 7.72
CA ALA A 246 -15.40 -21.77 8.83
C ALA A 246 -15.41 -20.44 9.60
N ASN A 247 -14.28 -19.73 9.67
CA ASN A 247 -14.17 -18.42 10.31
C ASN A 247 -13.37 -17.46 9.41
N PRO A 248 -13.94 -17.00 8.28
CA PRO A 248 -13.17 -16.39 7.22
C PRO A 248 -12.60 -15.01 7.60
N LEU A 249 -13.28 -14.25 8.47
CA LEU A 249 -12.76 -12.97 8.95
C LEU A 249 -11.54 -13.15 9.85
N TYR A 250 -11.56 -14.15 10.74
CA TYR A 250 -10.45 -14.43 11.64
C TYR A 250 -9.18 -14.85 10.89
N TYR A 251 -9.33 -15.63 9.82
CA TYR A 251 -8.23 -16.09 8.96
C TYR A 251 -8.08 -15.29 7.66
N ALA A 252 -8.60 -14.05 7.62
CA ALA A 252 -8.66 -13.24 6.41
C ALA A 252 -7.31 -13.10 5.66
N PRO A 253 -6.17 -12.81 6.32
CA PRO A 253 -4.89 -12.72 5.61
C PRO A 253 -4.49 -14.02 4.90
N ILE A 254 -4.75 -15.17 5.53
CA ILE A 254 -4.44 -16.49 4.98
C ILE A 254 -5.31 -16.77 3.75
N ILE A 255 -6.61 -16.48 3.83
CA ILE A 255 -7.55 -16.69 2.73
C ILE A 255 -7.24 -15.75 1.55
N ALA A 256 -6.82 -14.52 1.82
CA ALA A 256 -6.38 -13.58 0.78
C ALA A 256 -5.14 -14.12 0.03
N HIS A 257 -4.12 -14.60 0.74
CA HIS A 257 -2.97 -15.24 0.11
C HIS A 257 -3.36 -16.51 -0.66
N TYR A 258 -4.27 -17.33 -0.13
CA TYR A 258 -4.76 -18.53 -0.81
C TYR A 258 -5.41 -18.19 -2.17
N ALA A 259 -6.26 -17.16 -2.19
CA ALA A 259 -6.92 -16.72 -3.43
C ALA A 259 -5.89 -16.24 -4.46
N ALA A 260 -4.86 -15.51 -4.03
CA ALA A 260 -3.77 -15.05 -4.88
C ALA A 260 -2.88 -16.18 -5.44
N LEU A 261 -2.72 -17.29 -4.70
CA LEU A 261 -1.97 -18.46 -5.15
C LEU A 261 -2.76 -19.33 -6.13
N THR A 262 -4.04 -19.60 -5.84
CA THR A 262 -4.89 -20.50 -6.64
C THR A 262 -5.54 -19.83 -7.85
N ARG A 263 -6.01 -18.58 -7.68
CA ARG A 263 -6.57 -17.68 -8.71
C ARG A 263 -7.86 -18.14 -9.41
N ASN A 264 -8.28 -19.39 -9.22
CA ASN A 264 -9.39 -20.02 -9.94
C ASN A 264 -10.42 -20.74 -9.06
N ASP A 265 -10.34 -20.60 -7.73
CA ASP A 265 -11.26 -21.27 -6.79
C ASP A 265 -12.60 -20.51 -6.69
N ILE A 266 -13.64 -21.08 -7.30
CA ILE A 266 -14.99 -20.50 -7.30
C ILE A 266 -15.68 -20.61 -5.94
N ASP A 267 -15.42 -21.66 -5.16
CA ASP A 267 -16.07 -21.89 -3.87
C ASP A 267 -15.61 -20.84 -2.86
N VAL A 268 -14.29 -20.57 -2.82
CA VAL A 268 -13.75 -19.51 -1.96
C VAL A 268 -14.31 -18.15 -2.34
N LEU A 269 -14.36 -17.81 -3.63
CA LEU A 269 -14.95 -16.55 -4.09
C LEU A 269 -16.42 -16.43 -3.67
N GLN A 270 -17.20 -17.50 -3.80
CA GLN A 270 -18.62 -17.51 -3.45
C GLN A 270 -18.84 -17.38 -1.94
N ARG A 271 -18.13 -18.14 -1.11
CA ARG A 271 -18.28 -18.09 0.36
C ARG A 271 -17.79 -16.76 0.94
N VAL A 272 -16.64 -16.27 0.50
CA VAL A 272 -16.13 -14.98 0.93
C VAL A 272 -17.04 -13.85 0.45
N GLY A 273 -17.56 -13.93 -0.78
CA GLY A 273 -18.53 -12.97 -1.32
C GLY A 273 -19.84 -12.86 -0.52
N GLN A 274 -20.20 -13.86 0.28
CA GLN A 274 -21.36 -13.77 1.18
C GLN A 274 -21.10 -12.83 2.37
N LEU A 275 -19.85 -12.52 2.72
CA LEU A 275 -19.53 -11.63 3.84
C LEU A 275 -19.96 -10.18 3.58
N VAL A 276 -20.03 -9.77 2.31
CA VAL A 276 -20.55 -8.47 1.87
C VAL A 276 -22.07 -8.47 1.65
N THR A 277 -22.79 -9.46 2.20
CA THR A 277 -24.26 -9.39 2.32
C THR A 277 -24.71 -8.95 3.71
N VAL A 278 -23.78 -8.78 4.64
CA VAL A 278 -24.06 -8.40 6.02
C VAL A 278 -24.48 -6.93 6.08
N ASP A 279 -25.66 -6.70 6.65
CA ASP A 279 -26.22 -5.37 6.81
C ASP A 279 -25.38 -4.57 7.83
N ILE A 280 -24.57 -3.65 7.31
CA ILE A 280 -23.88 -2.68 8.14
C ILE A 280 -24.98 -1.79 8.70
N GLY A 281 -25.13 -1.74 10.03
CA GLY A 281 -26.18 -0.97 10.69
C GLY A 281 -26.05 0.53 10.42
N VAL A 282 -26.47 0.96 9.23
CA VAL A 282 -26.43 2.35 8.79
C VAL A 282 -27.62 3.08 9.40
N SER A 283 -27.36 4.27 9.93
CA SER A 283 -28.41 5.22 10.28
C SER A 283 -29.26 5.55 9.03
N SER A 284 -30.53 5.91 9.20
CA SER A 284 -31.38 6.35 8.08
C SER A 284 -30.95 7.70 7.50
N GLU A 285 -29.99 8.38 8.12
CA GLU A 285 -29.45 9.65 7.66
C GLU A 285 -28.62 9.45 6.38
N VAL A 286 -28.70 10.39 5.43
CA VAL A 286 -27.86 10.38 4.23
C VAL A 286 -26.55 11.11 4.56
N ALA A 287 -25.41 10.56 4.15
CA ALA A 287 -24.12 11.20 4.43
C ALA A 287 -24.07 12.53 3.69
N PRO A 288 -23.55 13.60 4.31
CA PRO A 288 -23.37 14.89 3.64
C PRO A 288 -22.78 14.77 2.23
N ILE A 289 -21.72 13.97 2.03
CA ILE A 289 -21.07 13.80 0.73
C ILE A 289 -21.96 13.15 -0.35
N PHE A 290 -22.96 12.36 0.06
CA PHE A 290 -23.96 11.74 -0.82
C PHE A 290 -25.29 12.50 -0.87
N SER A 291 -25.42 13.60 -0.12
CA SER A 291 -26.61 14.44 -0.13
C SER A 291 -26.66 15.34 -1.37
N GLU A 292 -27.88 15.71 -1.79
CA GLU A 292 -28.06 16.71 -2.83
C GLU A 292 -27.60 18.08 -2.32
N SER A 293 -26.87 18.80 -3.16
CA SER A 293 -26.34 20.14 -2.89
C SER A 293 -27.45 21.20 -2.83
N ASP A 294 -28.24 21.20 -1.77
CA ASP A 294 -29.10 22.32 -1.34
C ASP A 294 -28.41 23.21 -0.29
N HIS A 295 -27.34 22.73 0.36
CA HIS A 295 -26.50 23.57 1.23
C HIS A 295 -25.75 24.64 0.41
N ASP A 296 -25.95 25.89 0.83
CA ASP A 296 -25.45 27.15 0.28
C ASP A 296 -24.47 27.02 -0.90
N ARG A 297 -25.05 26.92 -2.10
CA ARG A 297 -24.35 27.11 -3.38
C ARG A 297 -23.73 28.50 -3.52
N SER A 298 -23.80 29.38 -2.50
CA SER A 298 -23.04 30.61 -2.42
C SER A 298 -21.59 30.40 -1.98
N ILE A 299 -21.30 29.35 -1.21
CA ILE A 299 -19.95 29.09 -0.68
C ILE A 299 -19.07 28.45 -1.76
N LEU A 300 -19.63 27.58 -2.61
CA LEU A 300 -18.91 26.87 -3.69
C LEU A 300 -18.85 27.66 -5.03
N GLN A 301 -19.01 28.99 -4.99
CA GLN A 301 -19.06 29.80 -6.21
C GLN A 301 -17.68 30.11 -6.81
N SER A 302 -16.57 29.87 -6.10
CA SER A 302 -15.29 30.45 -6.52
C SER A 302 -14.46 29.59 -7.48
N ASP A 303 -14.80 28.32 -7.71
CA ASP A 303 -14.14 27.55 -8.77
C ASP A 303 -14.78 27.85 -10.13
N ASP A 304 -14.44 29.01 -10.70
CA ASP A 304 -14.60 29.25 -12.13
C ASP A 304 -13.59 28.35 -12.86
N LEU A 305 -14.00 27.80 -14.01
CA LEU A 305 -13.16 26.89 -14.81
C LEU A 305 -11.81 27.54 -15.20
N GLU A 306 -11.80 28.88 -15.25
CA GLU A 306 -10.62 29.71 -15.45
C GLU A 306 -9.74 29.85 -14.20
N GLU A 307 -10.31 29.93 -12.99
CA GLU A 307 -9.52 30.08 -11.77
C GLU A 307 -8.76 28.79 -11.44
N PHE A 308 -9.40 27.63 -11.59
CA PHE A 308 -8.73 26.34 -11.41
C PHE A 308 -7.67 26.07 -12.49
N ALA A 309 -7.95 26.47 -13.75
CA ALA A 309 -6.97 26.42 -14.84
C ALA A 309 -5.78 27.38 -14.60
N ARG A 310 -5.99 28.51 -13.92
CA ARG A 310 -4.95 29.46 -13.48
C ARG A 310 -4.20 29.01 -12.22
N THR A 311 -4.81 28.26 -11.30
CA THR A 311 -4.05 27.67 -10.17
C THR A 311 -3.12 26.54 -10.59
N LEU A 312 -3.35 25.94 -11.77
CA LEU A 312 -2.39 25.05 -12.44
C LEU A 312 -1.24 25.82 -13.12
N ASP A 313 -1.30 27.16 -13.11
CA ASP A 313 -0.24 28.08 -13.53
C ASP A 313 0.53 28.59 -12.29
N PRO A 314 1.69 28.00 -11.94
CA PRO A 314 2.55 28.46 -10.83
C PRO A 314 3.16 29.87 -11.02
N THR A 315 2.77 30.60 -12.07
CA THR A 315 3.19 32.00 -12.30
C THR A 315 2.09 33.03 -12.17
N ALA A 316 0.80 32.64 -12.03
CA ALA A 316 -0.31 33.59 -11.98
C ALA A 316 -0.29 34.54 -10.76
N ASP A 317 0.33 34.14 -9.64
CA ASP A 317 0.51 34.99 -8.46
C ASP A 317 1.90 35.69 -8.41
N LYS A 318 2.80 35.46 -9.38
CA LYS A 318 4.15 36.08 -9.39
C LYS A 318 4.18 37.51 -9.92
N ASP A 319 3.10 37.99 -10.56
CA ASP A 319 3.01 39.36 -11.09
C ASP A 319 2.56 40.40 -10.06
N ALA A 320 2.20 40.00 -8.83
CA ALA A 320 1.76 40.93 -7.78
C ALA A 320 2.79 41.19 -6.66
N SER A 321 3.90 40.44 -6.59
CA SER A 321 4.95 40.64 -5.58
C SER A 321 6.35 40.62 -6.19
N THR A 322 6.61 41.55 -7.10
CA THR A 322 7.97 41.85 -7.56
C THR A 322 8.64 42.82 -6.60
N ALA A 323 9.16 42.32 -5.48
CA ALA A 323 10.28 42.89 -4.71
C ALA A 323 10.43 42.14 -3.37
N GLU A 324 11.10 40.98 -3.38
CA GLU A 324 11.85 40.38 -2.27
C GLU A 324 11.91 38.86 -2.48
N ASN A 325 12.78 38.41 -3.39
CA ASN A 325 13.43 37.10 -3.27
C ASN A 325 14.56 36.99 -4.31
N GLN A 326 15.62 37.77 -4.07
CA GLN A 326 16.95 37.45 -4.56
C GLN A 326 17.76 36.89 -3.41
N LEU A 327 17.40 35.71 -2.90
CA LEU A 327 18.22 34.86 -2.02
C LEU A 327 17.43 33.60 -1.64
N SER A 328 17.28 32.67 -2.57
CA SER A 328 17.05 31.25 -2.26
C SER A 328 17.60 30.42 -3.42
N THR A 329 18.90 30.25 -3.33
CA THR A 329 19.72 29.16 -3.85
C THR A 329 18.98 27.82 -3.90
N GLN A 330 19.06 27.16 -5.06
CA GLN A 330 19.22 25.70 -5.23
C GLN A 330 18.80 24.83 -4.02
N HIS A 331 17.50 24.66 -3.82
CA HIS A 331 16.98 23.46 -3.16
C HIS A 331 16.33 22.59 -4.22
N SER A 332 16.84 21.36 -4.31
CA SER A 332 16.36 20.32 -5.18
C SER A 332 14.97 19.89 -4.72
N GLU A 333 13.96 20.08 -5.56
CA GLU A 333 12.57 19.64 -5.34
C GLU A 333 12.48 18.13 -4.98
N ASP A 334 13.49 17.32 -5.33
CA ASP A 334 13.57 15.89 -4.96
C ASP A 334 13.93 15.63 -3.48
N ALA A 335 14.54 16.60 -2.77
CA ALA A 335 14.99 16.40 -1.39
C ALA A 335 13.85 16.57 -0.38
N ASP A 336 12.94 17.51 -0.66
CA ASP A 336 11.78 17.78 0.21
C ASP A 336 10.77 16.60 0.16
N ASP A 337 10.54 16.04 -1.04
CA ASP A 337 9.68 14.85 -1.23
C ASP A 337 10.24 13.58 -0.53
N ASP A 338 11.56 13.41 -0.51
CA ASP A 338 12.22 12.29 0.16
C ASP A 338 12.18 12.44 1.70
N GLU A 339 12.31 13.66 2.23
CA GLU A 339 12.19 13.95 3.66
C GLU A 339 10.76 13.74 4.17
N ASP A 340 9.74 14.11 3.40
CA ASP A 340 8.33 13.85 3.72
C ASP A 340 7.99 12.36 3.72
N LYS A 341 8.55 11.59 2.76
CA LYS A 341 8.44 10.13 2.75
C LYS A 341 9.16 9.49 3.94
N ASP A 342 10.35 9.98 4.29
CA ASP A 342 11.09 9.51 5.46
C ASP A 342 10.34 9.84 6.76
N TYR A 343 9.68 11.00 6.84
CA TYR A 343 8.80 11.34 7.95
C TYR A 343 7.59 10.40 8.02
N TYR A 344 6.89 10.20 6.89
CA TYR A 344 5.71 9.34 6.80
C TYR A 344 6.04 7.90 7.19
N TYR A 345 7.08 7.31 6.59
CA TYR A 345 7.46 5.94 6.88
C TYR A 345 8.11 5.80 8.26
N GLY A 346 8.87 6.78 8.72
CA GLY A 346 9.63 6.73 9.98
C GLY A 346 8.80 6.96 11.24
N LYS A 347 7.80 7.85 11.20
CA LYS A 347 6.97 8.20 12.37
C LYS A 347 5.54 7.66 12.34
N LEU A 348 4.89 7.66 11.18
CA LEU A 348 3.45 7.35 11.10
C LEU A 348 3.16 5.86 10.91
N VAL A 349 4.08 5.11 10.30
CA VAL A 349 3.93 3.66 10.09
C VAL A 349 4.77 2.89 11.13
N PRO A 350 4.15 2.38 12.22
CA PRO A 350 4.90 1.64 13.23
C PRO A 350 5.49 0.34 12.64
N VAL A 351 6.81 0.18 12.75
CA VAL A 351 7.57 -1.03 12.35
C VAL A 351 7.39 -2.17 13.36
N LYS A 352 6.19 -2.33 13.91
CA LYS A 352 5.91 -3.38 14.90
C LYS A 352 5.30 -4.59 14.19
N GLU A 353 5.94 -5.74 14.36
CA GLU A 353 5.39 -7.03 13.92
C GLU A 353 3.96 -7.17 14.48
N ARG A 354 3.00 -7.44 13.59
CA ARG A 354 1.62 -7.70 13.98
C ARG A 354 1.53 -9.02 14.72
N ALA A 355 0.58 -9.14 15.65
CA ALA A 355 0.26 -10.44 16.23
C ALA A 355 -0.27 -11.37 15.11
N PRO A 356 0.09 -12.67 15.13
CA PRO A 356 -0.32 -13.60 14.08
C PRO A 356 -1.83 -13.83 14.00
N TYR A 357 -2.52 -13.59 15.13
CA TYR A 357 -3.96 -13.71 15.24
C TYR A 357 -4.57 -12.48 15.91
N PRO A 358 -5.82 -12.12 15.55
CA PRO A 358 -6.59 -11.10 16.27
C PRO A 358 -6.75 -11.46 17.75
N ALA A 359 -6.63 -10.48 18.64
CA ALA A 359 -6.76 -10.69 20.09
C ALA A 359 -8.18 -11.09 20.51
N ASN A 360 -9.19 -10.60 19.79
CA ASN A 360 -10.61 -10.92 19.99
C ASN A 360 -11.14 -11.64 18.76
N ASN A 361 -12.18 -12.45 18.94
CA ASN A 361 -12.87 -13.02 17.79
C ASN A 361 -13.44 -11.87 16.93
N MET A 362 -13.17 -11.90 15.63
CA MET A 362 -13.60 -10.83 14.74
C MET A 362 -15.12 -10.78 14.61
N ASP A 363 -15.82 -11.88 14.87
CA ASP A 363 -17.29 -11.92 14.87
C ASP A 363 -17.90 -11.08 16.00
N ASP A 364 -17.16 -10.90 17.11
CA ASP A 364 -17.57 -10.07 18.25
C ASP A 364 -17.10 -8.61 18.10
N ALA A 365 -16.36 -8.29 17.04
CA ALA A 365 -15.86 -6.94 16.81
C ALA A 365 -17.01 -5.98 16.42
N PRO A 366 -16.85 -4.67 16.66
CA PRO A 366 -17.84 -3.67 16.26
C PRO A 366 -18.21 -3.80 14.77
N PRO A 367 -19.47 -3.56 14.37
CA PRO A 367 -19.95 -3.76 12.99
C PRO A 367 -19.09 -3.07 11.93
N LEU A 368 -18.59 -1.86 12.21
CA LEU A 368 -17.69 -1.13 11.32
C LEU A 368 -16.37 -1.88 11.08
N MET A 369 -15.74 -2.39 12.15
CA MET A 369 -14.47 -3.11 12.06
C MET A 369 -14.65 -4.44 11.30
N ARG A 370 -15.76 -5.14 11.53
CA ARG A 370 -16.15 -6.34 10.76
C ARG A 370 -16.33 -6.03 9.28
N SER A 371 -16.98 -4.91 8.97
CA SER A 371 -17.24 -4.47 7.61
C SER A 371 -15.95 -4.12 6.86
N ILE A 372 -15.03 -3.39 7.51
CA ILE A 372 -13.72 -3.08 6.93
C ILE A 372 -12.95 -4.36 6.63
N ALA A 373 -12.93 -5.31 7.57
CA ALA A 373 -12.24 -6.58 7.38
C ALA A 373 -12.87 -7.43 6.26
N ALA A 374 -14.20 -7.51 6.22
CA ALA A 374 -14.94 -8.18 5.17
C ALA A 374 -14.68 -7.54 3.80
N LEU A 375 -14.74 -6.20 3.72
CA LEU A 375 -14.45 -5.44 2.51
C LEU A 375 -13.03 -5.70 2.01
N SER A 376 -12.03 -5.62 2.88
CA SER A 376 -10.65 -5.90 2.50
C SER A 376 -10.48 -7.33 2.01
N LEU A 377 -11.05 -8.31 2.72
CA LEU A 377 -10.97 -9.72 2.32
C LEU A 377 -11.64 -9.97 0.97
N VAL A 378 -12.91 -9.58 0.83
CA VAL A 378 -13.69 -9.77 -0.41
C VAL A 378 -13.04 -9.04 -1.58
N SER A 379 -12.55 -7.81 -1.37
CA SER A 379 -11.92 -7.05 -2.43
C SER A 379 -10.64 -7.72 -2.94
N ASN A 380 -9.77 -8.19 -2.03
CA ASN A 380 -8.55 -8.90 -2.42
C ASN A 380 -8.87 -10.24 -3.10
N VAL A 381 -9.79 -11.04 -2.52
CA VAL A 381 -10.19 -12.33 -3.12
C VAL A 381 -10.82 -12.13 -4.49
N LEU A 382 -11.69 -11.12 -4.68
CA LEU A 382 -12.30 -10.82 -5.98
C LEU A 382 -11.26 -10.37 -7.01
N ARG A 383 -10.31 -9.51 -6.61
CA ARG A 383 -9.19 -9.06 -7.45
C ARG A 383 -8.33 -10.23 -7.92
N ASP A 384 -8.03 -11.13 -6.99
CA ASP A 384 -7.07 -12.22 -7.16
C ASP A 384 -7.70 -13.53 -7.66
N SER A 385 -9.04 -13.59 -7.79
CA SER A 385 -9.77 -14.72 -8.40
C SER A 385 -10.03 -14.50 -9.90
N GLU A 386 -9.07 -13.94 -10.63
CA GLU A 386 -9.28 -13.51 -12.01
C GLU A 386 -9.53 -14.67 -12.98
N LEU A 387 -9.02 -15.87 -12.66
CA LEU A 387 -9.14 -17.07 -13.51
C LEU A 387 -10.47 -17.81 -13.27
N VAL A 388 -11.29 -17.38 -12.31
CA VAL A 388 -12.66 -17.88 -12.14
C VAL A 388 -13.48 -17.51 -13.37
N ARG A 389 -13.96 -18.54 -14.08
CA ARG A 389 -14.71 -18.44 -15.34
C ARG A 389 -16.21 -18.23 -15.13
N ASN A 390 -16.57 -17.29 -14.25
CA ASN A 390 -17.95 -16.89 -14.01
C ASN A 390 -18.01 -15.37 -13.88
N VAL A 391 -18.42 -14.68 -14.96
CA VAL A 391 -18.48 -13.22 -14.98
C VAL A 391 -19.67 -12.72 -14.18
N GLU A 392 -20.82 -13.38 -14.26
CA GLU A 392 -22.04 -13.01 -13.51
C GLU A 392 -21.80 -13.02 -12.00
N LEU A 393 -21.13 -14.06 -11.48
CA LEU A 393 -20.74 -14.13 -10.08
C LEU A 393 -19.81 -12.97 -9.70
N LYS A 394 -18.79 -12.67 -10.54
CA LYS A 394 -17.87 -11.56 -10.29
C LYS A 394 -18.59 -10.21 -10.32
N THR A 395 -19.51 -10.00 -11.26
CA THR A 395 -20.34 -8.78 -11.35
C THR A 395 -21.23 -8.64 -10.13
N SER A 396 -21.90 -9.71 -9.70
CA SER A 396 -22.76 -9.69 -8.50
C SER A 396 -21.97 -9.36 -7.22
N ILE A 397 -20.82 -10.02 -7.01
CA ILE A 397 -19.97 -9.75 -5.84
C ILE A 397 -19.38 -8.34 -5.93
N LEU A 398 -18.96 -7.89 -7.12
CA LEU A 398 -18.43 -6.54 -7.33
C LEU A 398 -19.49 -5.48 -7.01
N HIS A 399 -20.72 -5.65 -7.48
CA HIS A 399 -21.84 -4.76 -7.15
C HIS A 399 -22.01 -4.63 -5.63
N ASN A 400 -22.17 -5.75 -4.92
CA ASN A 400 -22.35 -5.74 -3.47
C ASN A 400 -21.16 -5.11 -2.73
N THR A 401 -19.94 -5.40 -3.21
CA THR A 401 -18.71 -4.83 -2.65
C THR A 401 -18.67 -3.32 -2.81
N LEU A 402 -19.03 -2.78 -3.98
CA LEU A 402 -19.07 -1.34 -4.25
C LEU A 402 -20.17 -0.63 -3.45
N VAL A 403 -21.34 -1.25 -3.28
CA VAL A 403 -22.41 -0.74 -2.39
C VAL A 403 -21.86 -0.56 -0.98
N ILE A 404 -21.14 -1.56 -0.47
CA ILE A 404 -20.61 -1.50 0.89
C ILE A 404 -19.43 -0.54 1.03
N TRP A 405 -18.58 -0.40 0.01
CA TRP A 405 -17.59 0.69 -0.02
C TRP A 405 -18.26 2.07 0.06
N GLY A 406 -19.38 2.26 -0.64
CA GLY A 406 -20.21 3.46 -0.51
C GLY A 406 -20.76 3.65 0.91
N ARG A 407 -21.26 2.58 1.55
CA ARG A 407 -21.72 2.62 2.95
C ARG A 407 -20.59 2.93 3.94
N LEU A 408 -19.38 2.46 3.68
CA LEU A 408 -18.22 2.78 4.52
C LEU A 408 -17.91 4.28 4.45
N VAL A 409 -17.89 4.87 3.25
CA VAL A 409 -17.73 6.32 3.09
C VAL A 409 -18.82 7.07 3.84
N HIS A 410 -20.07 6.58 3.76
CA HIS A 410 -21.18 7.15 4.49
C HIS A 410 -20.91 7.17 6.01
N ILE A 411 -20.45 6.05 6.58
CA ILE A 411 -20.15 5.96 8.01
C ILE A 411 -19.02 6.92 8.40
N LEU A 412 -17.95 6.96 7.62
CA LEU A 412 -16.82 7.86 7.84
C LEU A 412 -17.24 9.34 7.83
N ASP A 413 -18.18 9.70 6.96
CA ASP A 413 -18.68 11.07 6.82
C ASP A 413 -19.69 11.45 7.93
N THR A 414 -20.43 10.47 8.47
CA THR A 414 -21.34 10.71 9.60
C THR A 414 -20.64 10.74 10.96
N ASP A 415 -19.47 10.13 11.10
CA ASP A 415 -18.72 10.08 12.35
C ASP A 415 -18.22 11.49 12.74
N GLU A 416 -18.66 11.98 13.91
CA GLU A 416 -18.36 13.34 14.38
C GLU A 416 -16.86 13.55 14.63
N ARG A 417 -16.18 12.54 15.20
CA ARG A 417 -14.74 12.61 15.48
C ARG A 417 -13.94 12.64 14.19
N MET A 418 -14.34 11.86 13.18
CA MET A 418 -13.70 11.90 11.87
C MET A 418 -13.90 13.25 11.19
N ARG A 419 -15.08 13.86 11.30
CA ARG A 419 -15.33 15.21 10.77
C ARG A 419 -14.49 16.29 11.46
N GLU A 420 -14.32 16.20 12.78
CA GLU A 420 -13.42 17.09 13.52
C GLU A 420 -11.97 16.95 13.03
N ILE A 421 -11.45 15.72 12.96
CA ILE A 421 -10.10 15.45 12.44
C ILE A 421 -9.93 15.97 11.01
N ALA A 422 -10.93 15.76 10.14
CA ALA A 422 -10.89 16.21 8.76
C ALA A 422 -10.91 17.74 8.65
N ARG A 423 -11.62 18.43 9.55
CA ARG A 423 -11.62 19.89 9.62
C ARG A 423 -10.28 20.43 10.13
N ASP A 424 -9.75 19.87 11.20
CA ASP A 424 -8.46 20.30 11.78
C ASP A 424 -7.33 20.14 10.77
N LEU A 425 -7.27 18.99 10.07
CA LEU A 425 -6.33 18.76 8.96
C LEU A 425 -6.51 19.79 7.84
N ALA A 426 -7.75 20.13 7.49
CA ALA A 426 -8.01 21.11 6.44
C ALA A 426 -7.63 22.54 6.87
N GLU A 427 -7.75 22.87 8.14
CA GLU A 427 -7.32 24.15 8.71
C GLU A 427 -5.79 24.25 8.73
N GLU A 428 -5.09 23.20 9.14
CA GLU A 428 -3.62 23.12 9.09
C GLU A 428 -3.09 23.30 7.66
N LEU A 429 -3.66 22.56 6.69
CA LEU A 429 -3.28 22.69 5.28
C LEU A 429 -3.61 24.08 4.72
N ALA A 430 -4.70 24.70 5.15
CA ALA A 430 -5.02 26.07 4.73
C ALA A 430 -3.98 27.09 5.22
N GLU A 431 -3.39 26.86 6.39
CA GLU A 431 -2.31 27.70 6.93
C GLU A 431 -0.98 27.43 6.21
N GLU A 432 -0.65 26.16 6.00
CA GLU A 432 0.57 25.73 5.31
C GLU A 432 0.63 26.24 3.86
N PHE A 433 -0.49 26.19 3.14
CA PHE A 433 -0.59 26.70 1.76
C PHE A 433 -0.92 28.20 1.68
N GLU A 434 -0.90 28.93 2.80
CA GLU A 434 -1.19 30.38 2.88
C GLU A 434 -2.50 30.78 2.15
N ILE A 435 -3.55 29.96 2.28
CA ILE A 435 -4.83 30.18 1.58
C ILE A 435 -5.44 31.52 2.04
N LYS A 436 -5.73 32.40 1.07
CA LYS A 436 -6.33 33.72 1.32
C LYS A 436 -7.55 33.61 2.23
N SER A 437 -7.65 34.47 3.24
CA SER A 437 -8.71 34.42 4.25
C SER A 437 -10.13 34.44 3.66
N SER A 438 -10.32 35.08 2.49
CA SER A 438 -11.59 35.11 1.76
C SER A 438 -12.00 33.77 1.14
N LYS A 439 -11.08 32.82 0.98
CA LYS A 439 -11.31 31.47 0.43
C LYS A 439 -11.10 30.35 1.44
N ARG A 440 -10.64 30.68 2.65
CA ARG A 440 -10.29 29.70 3.68
C ARG A 440 -11.48 28.85 4.09
N GLU A 441 -12.65 29.45 4.33
CA GLU A 441 -13.87 28.71 4.70
C GLU A 441 -14.32 27.75 3.59
N GLU A 442 -14.27 28.18 2.32
CA GLU A 442 -14.61 27.32 1.17
C GLU A 442 -13.63 26.16 1.03
N PHE A 443 -12.32 26.42 1.19
CA PHE A 443 -11.29 25.39 1.14
C PHE A 443 -11.47 24.36 2.26
N VAL A 444 -11.63 24.82 3.51
CA VAL A 444 -11.82 23.95 4.68
C VAL A 444 -13.07 23.10 4.50
N PHE A 445 -14.19 23.68 4.08
CA PHE A 445 -15.41 22.94 3.78
C PHE A 445 -15.21 21.90 2.67
N SER A 446 -14.55 22.29 1.58
CA SER A 446 -14.30 21.42 0.42
C SER A 446 -13.43 20.22 0.77
N LEU A 447 -12.36 20.45 1.51
CA LEU A 447 -11.43 19.41 1.89
C LEU A 447 -12.05 18.50 2.96
N SER A 448 -12.55 19.05 4.06
CA SER A 448 -13.15 18.26 5.14
C SER A 448 -14.31 17.37 4.67
N SER A 449 -15.16 17.88 3.76
CA SER A 449 -16.28 17.11 3.20
C SER A 449 -15.85 15.99 2.23
N THR A 450 -14.61 16.00 1.75
CA THR A 450 -14.13 14.99 0.78
C THR A 450 -13.17 13.97 1.37
N VAL A 451 -12.61 14.20 2.57
CA VAL A 451 -11.65 13.29 3.24
C VAL A 451 -12.20 11.86 3.35
N GLY A 452 -13.44 11.68 3.79
CA GLY A 452 -14.04 10.35 3.95
C GLY A 452 -14.10 9.57 2.62
N LEU A 453 -14.43 10.26 1.53
CA LEU A 453 -14.46 9.69 0.18
C LEU A 453 -13.05 9.38 -0.34
N PHE A 454 -12.06 10.25 -0.08
CA PHE A 454 -10.65 9.98 -0.42
C PHE A 454 -10.10 8.74 0.30
N ILE A 455 -10.36 8.62 1.61
CA ILE A 455 -9.96 7.45 2.40
C ILE A 455 -10.64 6.20 1.84
N GLY A 456 -11.96 6.26 1.60
CA GLY A 456 -12.72 5.14 1.07
C GLY A 456 -12.27 4.72 -0.34
N SER A 457 -12.04 5.67 -1.25
CA SER A 457 -11.60 5.40 -2.63
C SER A 457 -10.17 4.88 -2.68
N GLY A 458 -9.26 5.44 -1.87
CA GLY A 458 -7.89 4.93 -1.76
C GLY A 458 -7.84 3.52 -1.16
N ALA A 459 -8.61 3.27 -0.10
CA ALA A 459 -8.72 1.94 0.51
C ALA A 459 -9.34 0.92 -0.47
N MET A 460 -10.37 1.32 -1.23
CA MET A 460 -10.94 0.48 -2.29
C MET A 460 -9.91 0.19 -3.38
N ALA A 461 -9.23 1.20 -3.92
CA ALA A 461 -8.26 1.04 -5.00
C ALA A 461 -7.10 0.11 -4.59
N SER A 462 -6.57 0.27 -3.38
CA SER A 462 -5.47 -0.57 -2.88
C SER A 462 -5.82 -2.07 -2.72
N ASN A 463 -7.11 -2.41 -2.60
CA ASN A 463 -7.58 -3.78 -2.44
C ASN A 463 -8.23 -4.36 -3.72
N LEU A 464 -8.88 -3.53 -4.54
CA LEU A 464 -9.78 -3.98 -5.62
C LEU A 464 -9.29 -3.58 -7.02
N ALA A 465 -8.41 -2.60 -7.16
CA ALA A 465 -8.01 -2.09 -8.47
C ALA A 465 -7.32 -3.17 -9.32
N SER A 466 -7.98 -3.58 -10.42
CA SER A 466 -7.43 -4.50 -11.40
C SER A 466 -8.12 -4.34 -12.75
N ARG A 467 -7.30 -4.28 -13.82
CA ARG A 467 -7.80 -4.26 -15.20
C ARG A 467 -8.63 -5.49 -15.56
N LYS A 468 -8.47 -6.59 -14.82
CA LYS A 468 -9.17 -7.87 -15.06
C LYS A 468 -10.63 -7.84 -14.58
N LEU A 469 -11.01 -6.85 -13.76
CA LEU A 469 -12.38 -6.66 -13.28
C LEU A 469 -13.20 -5.69 -14.14
N LEU A 470 -12.60 -5.05 -15.14
CA LEU A 470 -13.29 -4.02 -15.95
C LEU A 470 -14.57 -4.53 -16.62
N LYS A 471 -14.56 -5.74 -17.19
CA LYS A 471 -15.78 -6.32 -17.78
C LYS A 471 -16.89 -6.57 -16.75
N ALA A 472 -16.52 -6.95 -15.52
CA ALA A 472 -17.50 -7.14 -14.46
C ALA A 472 -18.08 -5.79 -14.00
N LEU A 473 -17.24 -4.75 -13.98
CA LEU A 473 -17.63 -3.37 -13.70
C LEU A 473 -18.56 -2.81 -14.80
N ASP A 474 -18.29 -3.09 -16.06
CA ASP A 474 -19.15 -2.70 -17.18
C ASP A 474 -20.56 -3.28 -17.01
N GLY A 475 -20.65 -4.56 -16.66
CA GLY A 475 -21.92 -5.22 -16.33
C GLY A 475 -22.63 -4.63 -15.11
N CYS A 476 -21.91 -4.02 -14.16
CA CYS A 476 -22.54 -3.26 -13.06
C CYS A 476 -23.20 -1.99 -13.61
N PHE A 477 -22.53 -1.25 -14.49
CA PHE A 477 -23.04 -0.01 -15.13
C PHE A 477 -24.10 -0.25 -16.22
N GLU A 478 -24.49 -1.50 -16.46
CA GLU A 478 -25.64 -1.90 -17.28
C GLU A 478 -26.88 -2.23 -16.42
N ASN A 479 -26.73 -2.34 -15.10
CA ASN A 479 -27.82 -2.63 -14.17
C ASN A 479 -28.42 -1.33 -13.60
N ASP A 480 -29.73 -1.13 -13.77
CA ASP A 480 -30.44 0.04 -13.26
C ASP A 480 -30.38 0.13 -11.72
N GLU A 481 -30.43 -1.00 -11.00
CA GLU A 481 -30.33 -1.02 -9.53
C GLU A 481 -28.97 -0.50 -9.03
N PHE A 482 -27.91 -0.80 -9.78
CA PHE A 482 -26.58 -0.28 -9.48
C PHE A 482 -26.54 1.23 -9.69
N LEU A 483 -27.08 1.69 -10.82
CA LEU A 483 -27.14 3.11 -11.19
C LEU A 483 -28.01 3.93 -10.24
N ASP A 484 -29.04 3.35 -9.63
CA ASP A 484 -29.89 4.01 -8.63
C ASP A 484 -29.15 4.19 -7.28
N ASN A 485 -28.13 3.37 -7.01
CA ASN A 485 -27.33 3.48 -5.79
C ASN A 485 -26.18 4.48 -5.95
N ILE A 486 -26.31 5.66 -5.32
CA ILE A 486 -25.32 6.76 -5.37
C ILE A 486 -23.93 6.27 -4.95
N GLY A 487 -23.83 5.59 -3.80
CA GLY A 487 -22.56 5.14 -3.25
C GLY A 487 -21.86 4.13 -4.15
N ALA A 488 -22.59 3.11 -4.64
CA ALA A 488 -22.05 2.11 -5.54
C ALA A 488 -21.59 2.72 -6.87
N THR A 489 -22.39 3.62 -7.46
CA THR A 489 -22.10 4.25 -8.74
C THR A 489 -20.87 5.15 -8.65
N VAL A 490 -20.77 5.99 -7.61
CA VAL A 490 -19.60 6.86 -7.37
C VAL A 490 -18.34 6.02 -7.16
N MET A 491 -18.39 5.00 -6.29
CA MET A 491 -17.25 4.13 -6.03
C MET A 491 -16.84 3.33 -7.28
N GLY A 492 -17.80 2.85 -8.07
CA GLY A 492 -17.54 2.17 -9.34
C GLY A 492 -16.90 3.08 -10.38
N ALA A 493 -17.31 4.34 -10.47
CA ALA A 493 -16.71 5.32 -11.37
C ALA A 493 -15.26 5.64 -10.95
N LEU A 494 -15.03 5.87 -9.65
CA LEU A 494 -13.69 6.08 -9.11
C LEU A 494 -12.79 4.86 -9.32
N LEU A 495 -13.31 3.63 -9.16
CA LEU A 495 -12.56 2.41 -9.46
C LEU A 495 -12.13 2.34 -10.94
N ALA A 496 -13.00 2.75 -11.87
CA ALA A 496 -12.66 2.81 -13.29
C ALA A 496 -11.54 3.81 -13.57
N TYR A 497 -11.57 4.97 -12.90
CA TYR A 497 -10.53 5.99 -12.98
C TYR A 497 -9.18 5.46 -12.44
N GLU A 498 -9.16 4.92 -11.23
CA GLU A 498 -7.96 4.40 -10.56
C GLU A 498 -7.34 3.19 -11.30
N THR A 499 -8.15 2.37 -11.96
CA THR A 499 -7.66 1.24 -12.78
C THR A 499 -7.14 1.65 -14.16
N GLY A 500 -7.33 2.92 -14.54
CA GLY A 500 -6.98 3.45 -15.85
C GLY A 500 -7.81 2.84 -16.98
N ALA A 501 -9.09 2.55 -16.74
CA ALA A 501 -10.00 2.00 -17.74
C ALA A 501 -10.21 2.99 -18.89
N SER A 502 -10.12 2.59 -20.15
CA SER A 502 -10.21 3.55 -21.26
C SER A 502 -11.55 4.30 -21.35
N ASP A 503 -12.60 3.70 -20.81
CA ASP A 503 -13.99 4.16 -20.77
C ASP A 503 -14.37 4.81 -19.43
N TRP A 504 -13.42 5.04 -18.51
CA TRP A 504 -13.69 5.70 -17.23
C TRP A 504 -14.45 7.03 -17.38
N PRO A 505 -14.21 7.89 -18.41
CA PRO A 505 -14.98 9.11 -18.57
C PRO A 505 -16.46 8.87 -18.85
N GLU A 506 -16.80 7.80 -19.57
CA GLU A 506 -18.20 7.45 -19.86
C GLU A 506 -18.93 7.05 -18.57
N LYS A 507 -18.24 6.36 -17.65
CA LYS A 507 -18.77 6.04 -16.32
C LYS A 507 -19.01 7.29 -15.47
N PHE A 508 -18.17 8.32 -15.62
CA PHE A 508 -18.40 9.63 -14.98
C PHE A 508 -19.65 10.31 -15.55
N VAL A 509 -19.84 10.29 -16.88
CA VAL A 509 -21.06 10.81 -17.54
C VAL A 509 -22.30 10.07 -17.07
N LYS A 510 -22.28 8.73 -17.03
CA LYS A 510 -23.40 7.91 -16.51
C LYS A 510 -23.74 8.28 -15.07
N THR A 511 -22.73 8.35 -14.20
CA THR A 511 -22.89 8.75 -12.79
C THR A 511 -23.52 10.13 -12.66
N GLN A 512 -23.08 11.09 -13.47
CA GLN A 512 -23.60 12.45 -13.44
C GLN A 512 -25.03 12.56 -13.95
N SER A 513 -25.40 11.75 -14.95
CA SER A 513 -26.75 11.77 -15.52
C SER A 513 -27.83 11.47 -14.47
N GLN A 514 -27.54 10.55 -13.55
CA GLN A 514 -28.43 10.20 -12.43
C GLN A 514 -28.16 11.07 -11.20
N HIS A 515 -26.90 11.21 -10.78
CA HIS A 515 -26.52 11.75 -9.46
C HIS A 515 -25.79 13.09 -9.52
N GLY A 516 -25.89 13.83 -10.62
CA GLY A 516 -25.08 15.05 -10.83
C GLY A 516 -25.36 16.21 -9.87
N GLY A 517 -26.35 16.11 -8.98
CA GLY A 517 -26.61 17.08 -7.91
C GLY A 517 -25.90 16.77 -6.59
N VAL A 518 -25.30 15.58 -6.47
CA VAL A 518 -24.64 15.07 -5.27
C VAL A 518 -23.24 15.69 -5.12
N LEU A 519 -22.85 16.03 -3.88
CA LEU A 519 -21.56 16.68 -3.59
C LEU A 519 -20.35 15.85 -4.07
N ALA A 520 -20.37 14.53 -3.92
CA ALA A 520 -19.31 13.64 -4.42
C ALA A 520 -19.03 13.82 -5.93
N VAL A 521 -20.09 13.91 -6.73
CA VAL A 521 -20.00 14.11 -8.18
C VAL A 521 -19.63 15.55 -8.50
N TYR A 522 -20.27 16.50 -7.82
CA TYR A 522 -20.10 17.93 -8.07
C TYR A 522 -18.68 18.41 -7.73
N MET A 523 -18.11 17.97 -6.60
CA MET A 523 -16.84 18.47 -6.08
C MET A 523 -15.66 17.57 -6.48
N LEU A 524 -15.72 16.28 -6.14
CA LEU A 524 -14.54 15.42 -6.22
C LEU A 524 -14.32 14.87 -7.63
N MET A 525 -15.34 14.23 -8.22
CA MET A 525 -15.23 13.69 -9.58
C MET A 525 -14.92 14.80 -10.60
N TRP A 526 -15.43 16.01 -10.36
CA TRP A 526 -15.03 17.19 -11.11
C TRP A 526 -13.53 17.49 -11.04
N LYS A 527 -12.95 17.54 -9.84
CA LYS A 527 -11.51 17.83 -9.68
C LYS A 527 -10.65 16.79 -10.42
N PHE A 528 -11.02 15.51 -10.37
CA PHE A 528 -10.35 14.47 -11.16
C PHE A 528 -10.52 14.69 -12.67
N ALA A 529 -11.73 14.94 -13.15
CA ALA A 529 -12.00 15.17 -14.56
C ALA A 529 -11.21 16.37 -15.11
N VAL A 530 -11.20 17.49 -14.39
CA VAL A 530 -10.47 18.71 -14.77
C VAL A 530 -8.97 18.47 -14.76
N ARG A 531 -8.41 17.91 -13.67
CA ARG A 531 -6.98 17.60 -13.57
C ARG A 531 -6.54 16.78 -14.77
N THR A 532 -7.21 15.65 -15.03
CA THR A 532 -6.83 14.75 -16.13
C THR A 532 -7.05 15.38 -17.51
N TYR A 533 -8.13 16.14 -17.71
CA TYR A 533 -8.39 16.81 -18.99
C TYR A 533 -7.29 17.81 -19.38
N TYR A 534 -6.73 18.54 -18.41
CA TYR A 534 -5.69 19.53 -18.68
C TYR A 534 -4.26 18.97 -18.61
N SER A 535 -4.01 17.94 -17.79
CA SER A 535 -2.66 17.40 -17.59
C SER A 535 -2.33 16.21 -18.51
N ASP A 536 -3.30 15.40 -18.90
CA ASP A 536 -3.04 14.14 -19.61
C ASP A 536 -3.07 14.31 -21.13
N ARG A 537 -1.90 14.06 -21.75
CA ARG A 537 -1.67 14.11 -23.19
C ARG A 537 -2.08 12.84 -23.93
N THR A 538 -2.26 11.74 -23.21
CA THR A 538 -2.50 10.41 -23.77
C THR A 538 -3.98 10.09 -23.99
N LEU A 539 -4.86 11.01 -23.59
CA LEU A 539 -6.31 10.86 -23.73
C LEU A 539 -6.73 10.71 -25.20
N LYS A 540 -7.53 9.67 -25.47
CA LYS A 540 -8.17 9.43 -26.77
C LYS A 540 -9.30 10.43 -27.02
N HIS A 541 -9.66 10.63 -28.29
CA HIS A 541 -10.70 11.58 -28.68
C HIS A 541 -12.05 11.33 -27.98
N ASP A 542 -12.49 10.08 -27.89
CA ASP A 542 -13.76 9.72 -27.24
C ASP A 542 -13.75 10.05 -25.74
N ALA A 543 -12.63 9.78 -25.06
CA ALA A 543 -12.42 10.14 -23.65
C ALA A 543 -12.45 11.66 -23.44
N ILE A 544 -11.84 12.44 -24.36
CA ILE A 544 -11.90 13.91 -24.33
C ILE A 544 -13.35 14.39 -24.46
N GLN A 545 -14.11 13.84 -25.40
CA GLN A 545 -15.50 14.21 -25.63
C GLN A 545 -16.39 13.88 -24.42
N ALA A 546 -16.21 12.71 -23.81
CA ALA A 546 -16.93 12.32 -22.60
C ALA A 546 -16.59 13.23 -21.41
N LEU A 547 -15.32 13.64 -21.24
CA LEU A 547 -14.93 14.60 -20.22
C LEU A 547 -15.50 15.99 -20.47
N GLU A 548 -15.48 16.46 -21.73
CA GLU A 548 -16.14 17.69 -22.14
C GLU A 548 -17.63 17.68 -21.82
N GLU A 549 -18.32 16.56 -22.09
CA GLU A 549 -19.73 16.37 -21.76
C GLU A 549 -19.96 16.39 -20.25
N PHE A 550 -19.19 15.61 -19.49
CA PHE A 550 -19.27 15.57 -18.03
C PHE A 550 -19.09 16.97 -17.45
N MET A 551 -18.08 17.69 -17.93
CA MET A 551 -17.78 19.01 -17.39
C MET A 551 -18.85 20.06 -17.77
N CYS A 552 -19.30 20.06 -19.03
CA CYS A 552 -20.35 20.98 -19.47
C CYS A 552 -21.66 20.75 -18.73
N ALA A 553 -22.04 19.50 -18.48
CA ALA A 553 -23.29 19.16 -17.78
C ALA A 553 -23.34 19.75 -16.36
N ARG A 554 -22.21 19.79 -15.64
CA ARG A 554 -22.11 20.46 -14.33
C ARG A 554 -22.38 21.95 -14.45
N GLU A 555 -21.68 22.62 -15.36
CA GLU A 555 -21.77 24.08 -15.52
C GLU A 555 -23.16 24.54 -15.99
N ILE A 556 -23.79 23.76 -16.87
CA ILE A 556 -25.17 23.99 -17.31
C ILE A 556 -26.14 23.85 -16.13
N ARG A 557 -25.98 22.83 -15.28
CA ARG A 557 -26.79 22.63 -14.07
C ARG A 557 -26.57 23.74 -13.05
N ARG A 558 -25.33 24.22 -12.89
CA ARG A 558 -24.97 25.37 -12.05
C ARG A 558 -25.72 26.64 -12.49
N HIS A 559 -25.83 26.86 -13.80
CA HIS A 559 -26.52 28.04 -14.36
C HIS A 559 -28.05 27.90 -14.41
N ARG A 560 -28.63 26.77 -13.95
CA ARG A 560 -30.09 26.50 -13.93
C ARG A 560 -30.78 26.77 -15.28
N LEU A 561 -30.08 26.53 -16.37
CA LEU A 561 -30.61 26.75 -17.72
C LEU A 561 -31.68 25.69 -18.02
N THR A 562 -32.88 26.14 -18.40
CA THR A 562 -34.03 25.27 -18.70
C THR A 562 -34.39 25.25 -20.17
N GLN A 563 -34.05 26.29 -20.94
CA GLN A 563 -34.34 26.35 -22.37
C GLN A 563 -33.29 25.61 -23.21
N ARG A 564 -33.75 24.75 -24.13
CA ARG A 564 -32.88 23.92 -24.99
C ARG A 564 -31.94 24.75 -25.87
N SER A 565 -32.37 25.91 -26.34
CA SER A 565 -31.56 26.87 -27.11
C SER A 565 -30.43 27.48 -26.27
N GLU A 566 -30.72 27.88 -25.03
CA GLU A 566 -29.76 28.46 -24.09
C GLU A 566 -28.73 27.43 -23.63
N ILE A 567 -29.18 26.20 -23.34
CA ILE A 567 -28.32 25.07 -23.01
C ILE A 567 -27.32 24.79 -24.14
N GLN A 568 -27.80 24.77 -25.39
CA GLN A 568 -26.94 24.50 -26.55
C GLN A 568 -25.94 25.65 -26.81
N ALA A 569 -26.38 26.90 -26.68
CA ALA A 569 -25.53 28.06 -26.81
C ALA A 569 -24.43 28.08 -25.74
N LYS A 570 -24.80 27.84 -24.47
CA LYS A 570 -23.86 27.77 -23.35
C LYS A 570 -22.88 26.61 -23.47
N ARG A 571 -23.36 25.42 -23.88
CA ARG A 571 -22.50 24.26 -24.16
C ARG A 571 -21.45 24.60 -25.23
N THR A 572 -21.85 25.26 -26.31
CA THR A 572 -20.92 25.64 -27.40
C THR A 572 -19.89 26.67 -26.92
N GLU A 573 -20.32 27.65 -26.12
CA GLU A 573 -19.43 28.63 -25.48
C GLU A 573 -18.39 27.95 -24.58
N LEU A 574 -18.84 27.08 -23.67
CA LEU A 574 -17.99 26.35 -22.73
C LEU A 574 -16.99 25.43 -23.45
N LEU A 575 -17.44 24.65 -24.44
CA LEU A 575 -16.55 23.78 -25.23
C LEU A 575 -15.46 24.57 -25.94
N THR A 576 -15.82 25.71 -26.54
CA THR A 576 -14.85 26.57 -27.24
C THR A 576 -13.79 27.09 -26.27
N LYS A 577 -14.21 27.53 -25.08
CA LYS A 577 -13.32 27.98 -24.00
C LYS A 577 -12.42 26.86 -23.51
N MET A 578 -12.98 25.70 -23.17
CA MET A 578 -12.25 24.55 -22.63
C MET A 578 -11.18 24.02 -23.59
N ARG A 579 -11.52 23.90 -24.88
CA ARG A 579 -10.56 23.47 -25.92
C ARG A 579 -9.41 24.47 -26.09
N ARG A 580 -9.72 25.77 -26.03
CA ARG A 580 -8.69 26.82 -26.05
C ARG A 580 -7.76 26.73 -24.85
N SER A 581 -8.30 26.64 -23.63
CA SER A 581 -7.50 26.53 -22.40
C SER A 581 -6.66 25.25 -22.38
N ARG A 582 -7.18 24.13 -22.90
CA ARG A 582 -6.42 22.87 -23.00
C ARG A 582 -5.25 22.99 -23.97
N ALA A 583 -5.45 23.64 -25.12
CA ALA A 583 -4.36 23.87 -26.07
C ALA A 583 -3.23 24.71 -25.46
N ILE A 584 -3.58 25.74 -24.66
CA ILE A 584 -2.61 26.58 -23.95
C ILE A 584 -1.84 25.75 -22.91
N ALA A 585 -2.55 25.07 -22.00
CA ALA A 585 -1.93 24.27 -20.94
C ALA A 585 -0.98 23.18 -21.49
N LEU A 586 -1.37 22.51 -22.58
CA LEU A 586 -0.52 21.49 -23.21
C LEU A 586 0.72 22.10 -23.89
N ALA A 587 0.60 23.28 -24.50
CA ALA A 587 1.71 23.99 -25.12
C ALA A 587 2.73 24.47 -24.08
N GLU A 588 2.27 25.01 -22.96
CA GLU A 588 3.12 25.46 -21.86
C GLU A 588 3.86 24.31 -21.18
N ALA A 589 3.16 23.21 -20.90
CA ALA A 589 3.80 22.00 -20.39
C ALA A 589 4.86 21.46 -21.37
N SER A 590 4.68 21.64 -22.69
CA SER A 590 5.65 21.20 -23.70
C SER A 590 6.88 22.11 -23.70
N ALA A 591 6.67 23.42 -23.54
CA ALA A 591 7.75 24.38 -23.39
C ALA A 591 8.59 24.10 -22.12
N ARG A 592 7.96 23.77 -21.00
CA ARG A 592 8.64 23.40 -19.74
C ARG A 592 9.52 22.16 -19.88
N GLN A 593 9.02 21.12 -20.55
CA GLN A 593 9.79 19.91 -20.80
C GLN A 593 11.03 20.17 -21.68
N VAL A 594 10.88 20.99 -22.73
CA VAL A 594 12.02 21.38 -23.59
C VAL A 594 13.05 22.23 -22.83
N ILE A 595 12.60 23.07 -21.90
CA ILE A 595 13.48 23.87 -21.05
C ILE A 595 14.22 22.97 -20.05
N SER A 596 13.53 22.03 -19.39
CA SER A 596 14.15 21.10 -18.42
C SER A 596 15.18 20.19 -19.07
N GLU A 597 14.88 19.64 -20.27
CA GLU A 597 15.80 18.83 -21.07
C GLU A 597 17.05 19.63 -21.51
N ARG A 598 16.87 20.91 -21.87
CA ARG A 598 18.00 21.81 -22.20
C ARG A 598 18.86 22.19 -20.99
N SER A 599 18.26 22.39 -19.82
CA SER A 599 19.01 22.63 -18.57
C SER A 599 19.78 21.39 -18.11
N ALA A 600 19.21 20.20 -18.26
CA ALA A 600 19.88 18.94 -17.97
C ALA A 600 21.07 18.70 -18.92
N GLN A 601 20.92 19.01 -20.22
CA GLN A 601 22.02 18.92 -21.18
C GLN A 601 23.15 19.92 -20.91
N LYS A 602 22.83 21.15 -20.45
CA LYS A 602 23.86 22.13 -20.04
C LYS A 602 24.60 21.73 -18.76
N SER A 603 23.94 21.07 -17.80
CA SER A 603 24.56 20.52 -16.60
C SER A 603 25.58 19.41 -16.91
N ILE A 604 25.32 18.60 -17.95
CA ILE A 604 26.24 17.54 -18.41
C ILE A 604 27.40 18.13 -19.23
N GLY A 605 27.16 19.18 -20.01
CA GLY A 605 28.20 19.88 -20.78
C GLY A 605 29.17 20.72 -19.93
N GLY A 606 28.75 21.23 -18.77
CA GLY A 606 29.60 22.03 -17.87
C GLY A 606 30.55 21.24 -16.97
N ARG A 607 30.56 19.90 -17.05
CA ARG A 607 31.51 19.03 -16.33
C ARG A 607 32.66 18.53 -17.21
N VAL A 608 32.73 19.00 -18.46
CA VAL A 608 33.84 18.75 -19.39
C VAL A 608 34.35 20.11 -19.89
N GLU A 609 34.84 20.94 -18.97
CA GLU A 609 35.85 21.98 -19.23
C GLU A 609 36.79 22.08 -18.04
#